data_AF-A0A2K3M5M9-F1
#
_entry.id   AF-A0A2K3M5M9-F1
#
_cell.length_a   1.000
_cell.length_b   1.000
_cell.length_c   1.000
_cell.angle_alpha   90.00
_cell.angle_beta   90.00
_cell.angle_gamma   90.00
#
_symmetry.space_group_name_H-M   'P 1'
#
loop_
_entity.id
_entity.type
_entity.pdbx_description
1 polymer ?
#
loop_
_entity_poly.entity_id
_entity_poly.type
_entity_poly.pdbx_seq_one_letter_code
_entity_poly.pdbx_strand_id
1 'polypeptide(L)'
;MALTIASVGGGDARGGVQLAYHYRRSRGGCDLIFDLVPLKVSVLTWRLLRNQLPTKDNLVQRNIISHDSQFCVTGCLETAQHLFLSCTVFAPLWGLVRSWVGMSSVDSASLQDHFRQFIYSTGGARASRSFMQLVWLCCISVL
;
A
#
# COMPACT_ATOMS: atom_id res chain seq x y z
N MET A 1 26.58 4.81 -5.72
CA MET A 1 26.54 4.75 -4.25
C MET A 1 25.69 3.54 -3.87
N ALA A 2 26.36 2.49 -3.42
CA ALA A 2 25.90 1.11 -3.47
C ALA A 2 24.76 0.83 -2.47
N LEU A 3 23.77 0.09 -2.95
CA LEU A 3 22.73 -0.56 -2.16
C LEU A 3 23.35 -1.78 -1.47
N THR A 4 23.59 -1.71 -0.16
CA THR A 4 23.80 -2.92 0.64
C THR A 4 22.45 -3.34 1.22
N ILE A 5 21.90 -4.38 0.62
CA ILE A 5 20.74 -5.12 1.12
C ILE A 5 21.20 -5.83 2.40
N ALA A 6 20.80 -5.34 3.57
CA ALA A 6 20.84 -6.15 4.77
C ALA A 6 19.72 -7.19 4.66
N SER A 7 20.08 -8.37 4.14
CA SER A 7 19.34 -9.60 4.34
C SER A 7 19.52 -10.01 5.80
N VAL A 8 18.46 -9.95 6.59
CA VAL A 8 18.33 -10.75 7.82
C VAL A 8 16.92 -11.33 7.82
N GLY A 9 16.87 -12.65 7.58
CA GLY A 9 15.70 -13.47 7.85
C GLY A 9 15.40 -13.50 9.35
N GLY A 10 14.14 -13.76 9.67
CA GLY A 10 13.64 -13.85 11.04
C GLY A 10 12.40 -12.98 11.20
N GLY A 11 11.24 -13.60 10.99
CA GLY A 11 9.94 -12.96 11.19
C GLY A 11 9.71 -12.69 12.68
N ASP A 12 10.05 -11.48 13.12
CA ASP A 12 9.53 -10.92 14.35
C ASP A 12 8.74 -9.65 14.00
N ALA A 13 7.44 -9.67 14.31
CA ALA A 13 6.55 -8.52 14.12
C ALA A 13 7.04 -7.27 14.87
N ARG A 14 7.84 -7.43 15.94
CA ARG A 14 8.44 -6.33 16.71
C ARG A 14 9.55 -5.61 15.92
N GLY A 15 10.32 -6.34 15.11
CA GLY A 15 11.37 -5.76 14.26
C GLY A 15 10.82 -4.86 13.16
N GLY A 16 9.63 -5.19 12.62
CA GLY A 16 8.99 -4.37 11.57
C GLY A 16 8.56 -2.97 12.05
N VAL A 17 8.14 -2.85 13.31
CA VAL A 17 7.72 -1.56 13.90
C VAL A 17 8.93 -0.66 14.15
N GLN A 18 10.02 -1.23 14.68
CA GLN A 18 11.28 -0.52 14.89
C GLN A 18 11.89 -0.06 13.56
N LEU A 19 11.87 -0.92 12.53
CA LEU A 19 12.35 -0.57 11.18
C LEU A 19 11.48 0.50 10.51
N ALA A 20 10.15 0.47 10.67
CA ALA A 20 9.27 1.52 10.18
C ALA A 20 9.53 2.86 10.89
N TYR A 21 9.82 2.83 12.20
CA TYR A 21 10.21 4.00 12.98
C TYR A 21 11.56 4.58 12.53
N HIS A 22 12.58 3.74 12.36
CA HIS A 22 13.90 4.18 11.86
C HIS A 22 13.86 4.63 10.40
N TYR A 23 13.04 3.98 9.56
CA TYR A 23 12.79 4.42 8.18
C TYR A 23 12.12 5.80 8.14
N ARG A 24 11.10 6.04 8.99
CA ARG A 24 10.44 7.34 9.16
C ARG A 24 11.43 8.43 9.60
N ARG A 25 12.45 8.08 10.39
CA ARG A 25 13.46 9.03 10.89
C ARG A 25 14.61 9.31 9.92
N SER A 26 14.86 8.46 8.92
CA SER A 26 16.02 8.55 8.02
C SER A 26 15.81 9.43 6.78
N ARG A 27 14.56 9.79 6.42
CA ARG A 27 14.23 10.68 5.27
C ARG A 27 13.92 12.14 5.63
N GLY A 28 14.49 12.60 6.75
CA GLY A 28 14.39 13.99 7.21
C GLY A 28 14.64 15.01 6.10
N GLY A 29 13.57 15.67 5.66
CA GLY A 29 13.62 16.78 4.71
C GLY A 29 12.27 17.15 4.09
N CYS A 30 11.33 16.21 3.94
CA CYS A 30 10.01 16.46 3.32
C CYS A 30 8.81 15.79 4.04
N ASP A 31 9.00 15.30 5.27
CA ASP A 31 8.18 14.25 5.90
C ASP A 31 7.14 14.71 6.95
N LEU A 32 6.70 15.98 6.96
CA LEU A 32 5.65 16.42 7.89
C LEU A 32 4.34 15.60 7.78
N ILE A 33 4.12 14.94 6.64
CA ILE A 33 2.93 14.15 6.34
C ILE A 33 2.93 12.81 7.08
N PHE A 34 4.07 12.12 7.14
CA PHE A 34 4.14 10.80 7.78
C PHE A 34 4.06 10.89 9.31
N ASP A 35 4.39 12.05 9.88
CA ASP A 35 4.21 12.33 11.30
C ASP A 35 2.73 12.55 11.66
N LEU A 36 1.93 13.06 10.72
CA LEU A 36 0.47 13.22 10.87
C LEU A 36 -0.30 11.90 10.66
N VAL A 37 0.33 10.90 10.05
CA VAL A 37 -0.31 9.62 9.74
C VAL A 37 -0.08 8.63 10.90
N PRO A 38 -1.16 8.04 11.45
CA PRO A 38 -1.04 7.02 12.49
C PRO A 38 -0.08 5.90 12.07
N LEU A 39 0.77 5.45 13.00
CA LEU A 39 1.80 4.44 12.72
C LEU A 39 1.24 3.17 12.08
N LYS A 40 0.02 2.77 12.47
CA LYS A 40 -0.70 1.62 11.90
C LYS A 40 -0.89 1.76 10.37
N VAL A 41 -1.29 2.94 9.91
CA VAL A 41 -1.50 3.23 8.49
C VAL A 41 -0.17 3.21 7.73
N SER A 42 0.87 3.83 8.29
CA SER A 42 2.20 3.80 7.66
C SER A 42 2.76 2.37 7.53
N VAL A 43 2.61 1.54 8.57
CA VAL A 43 3.06 0.13 8.54
C VAL A 43 2.23 -0.68 7.55
N LEU A 44 0.91 -0.49 7.51
CA LEU A 44 0.02 -1.13 6.54
C LEU A 44 0.46 -0.82 5.11
N THR A 45 0.63 0.47 4.79
CA THR A 45 1.07 0.91 3.47
C THR A 45 2.46 0.39 3.12
N TRP A 46 3.40 0.41 4.06
CA TRP A 46 4.73 -0.13 3.83
C TRP A 46 4.69 -1.63 3.48
N ARG A 47 3.88 -2.41 4.22
CA ARG A 47 3.67 -3.84 3.91
C ARG A 47 2.98 -4.03 2.56
N LEU A 48 1.97 -3.22 2.26
CA LEU A 48 1.22 -3.26 1.00
C LEU A 48 2.15 -3.02 -0.21
N LEU A 49 2.92 -1.94 -0.20
CA LEU A 49 3.80 -1.56 -1.31
C LEU A 49 4.94 -2.56 -1.54
N ARG A 50 5.29 -3.35 -0.52
CA ARG A 50 6.32 -4.39 -0.55
C ARG A 50 5.76 -5.79 -0.83
N ASN A 51 4.46 -5.92 -1.06
CA ASN A 51 3.76 -7.20 -1.14
C ASN A 51 4.06 -8.12 0.06
N GLN A 52 4.00 -7.56 1.28
CA GLN A 52 4.26 -8.27 2.54
C GLN A 52 3.01 -8.40 3.42
N LEU A 53 1.83 -8.14 2.86
CA LEU A 53 0.58 -8.41 3.55
C LEU A 53 0.33 -9.92 3.66
N PRO A 54 -0.43 -10.36 4.66
CA PRO A 54 -0.84 -11.76 4.80
C PRO A 54 -1.96 -12.11 3.81
N THR A 55 -1.83 -11.73 2.54
CA THR A 55 -2.70 -12.17 1.45
C THR A 55 -2.47 -13.65 1.18
N LYS A 56 -3.49 -14.38 0.73
CA LYS A 56 -3.38 -15.84 0.56
C LYS A 56 -2.27 -16.24 -0.41
N ASP A 57 -2.01 -15.47 -1.47
CA ASP A 57 -0.88 -15.71 -2.38
C ASP A 57 0.47 -15.72 -1.62
N ASN A 58 0.71 -14.73 -0.76
CA ASN A 58 1.91 -14.62 0.06
C ASN A 58 1.98 -15.73 1.13
N LEU A 59 0.85 -16.18 1.66
CA LEU A 59 0.80 -17.29 2.62
C LEU A 59 1.12 -18.63 1.96
N VAL A 60 0.62 -18.87 0.74
CA VAL A 60 0.97 -20.05 -0.07
C VAL A 60 2.46 -20.04 -0.42
N GLN A 61 3.02 -18.90 -0.85
CA GLN A 61 4.46 -18.78 -1.15
C GLN A 61 5.35 -19.10 0.06
N ARG A 62 4.83 -18.89 1.28
CA ARG A 62 5.52 -19.21 2.54
C ARG A 62 5.21 -20.61 3.06
N ASN A 63 4.44 -21.41 2.31
CA ASN A 63 3.96 -22.75 2.71
C ASN A 63 3.19 -22.75 4.04
N ILE A 64 2.44 -21.67 4.33
CA ILE A 64 1.61 -21.56 5.54
C ILE A 64 0.22 -22.18 5.30
N ILE A 65 -0.31 -22.07 4.08
CA ILE A 65 -1.61 -22.62 3.68
C ILE A 65 -1.48 -23.44 2.38
N SER A 66 -2.44 -24.32 2.12
CA SER A 66 -2.50 -25.10 0.87
C SER A 66 -2.80 -24.20 -0.34
N HIS A 67 -2.29 -24.60 -1.50
CA HIS A 67 -2.54 -23.96 -2.78
C HIS A 67 -4.04 -23.93 -3.15
N ASP A 68 -4.83 -24.90 -2.68
CA ASP A 68 -6.29 -24.93 -2.92
C ASP A 68 -7.04 -23.84 -2.13
N SER A 69 -6.38 -23.24 -1.13
CA SER A 69 -6.97 -22.22 -0.26
C SER A 69 -6.59 -20.79 -0.68
N GLN A 70 -6.08 -20.58 -1.90
CA GLN A 70 -5.51 -19.30 -2.34
C GLN A 70 -6.52 -18.26 -2.88
N PHE A 71 -7.80 -18.64 -2.96
CA PHE A 71 -8.83 -17.82 -3.58
C PHE A 71 -9.46 -16.84 -2.58
N CYS A 72 -9.77 -15.62 -3.03
CA CYS A 72 -10.53 -14.62 -2.28
C CYS A 72 -12.02 -15.00 -2.20
N VAL A 73 -12.83 -14.19 -1.50
CA VAL A 73 -14.28 -14.41 -1.36
C VAL A 73 -15.04 -14.45 -2.69
N THR A 74 -14.49 -13.85 -3.74
CA THR A 74 -15.10 -13.82 -5.09
C THR A 74 -14.59 -14.94 -5.99
N GLY A 75 -13.77 -15.87 -5.46
CA GLY A 75 -13.21 -17.00 -6.20
C GLY A 75 -12.00 -16.68 -7.09
N CYS A 76 -11.47 -15.45 -7.05
CA CYS A 76 -10.24 -15.06 -7.76
C CYS A 76 -9.00 -15.30 -6.88
N LEU A 77 -7.80 -15.27 -7.44
CA LEU A 77 -6.57 -15.31 -6.62
C LEU A 77 -6.50 -14.09 -5.69
N GLU A 78 -6.33 -14.33 -4.39
CA GLU A 78 -6.21 -13.25 -3.41
C GLU A 78 -4.78 -12.70 -3.37
N THR A 79 -4.50 -11.77 -4.28
CA THR A 79 -3.28 -10.95 -4.27
C THR A 79 -3.55 -9.57 -3.69
N ALA A 80 -2.51 -8.84 -3.27
CA ALA A 80 -2.66 -7.46 -2.80
C ALA A 80 -3.26 -6.54 -3.88
N GLN A 81 -2.86 -6.68 -5.15
CA GLN A 81 -3.47 -5.90 -6.24
C GLN A 81 -4.94 -6.25 -6.41
N HIS A 82 -5.29 -7.54 -6.42
CA HIS A 82 -6.67 -7.95 -6.54
C HIS A 82 -7.50 -7.41 -5.38
N LEU A 83 -7.08 -7.67 -4.14
CA LEU A 83 -7.80 -7.25 -2.94
C LEU A 83 -8.08 -5.74 -2.94
N PHE A 84 -7.07 -4.91 -3.19
CA PHE A 84 -7.23 -3.47 -3.04
C PHE A 84 -7.72 -2.74 -4.29
N LEU A 85 -7.47 -3.24 -5.51
CA LEU A 85 -7.75 -2.49 -6.75
C LEU A 85 -8.84 -3.10 -7.62
N SER A 86 -8.92 -4.43 -7.70
CA SER A 86 -9.71 -5.12 -8.73
C SER A 86 -10.81 -6.02 -8.18
N CYS A 87 -10.82 -6.28 -6.88
CA CYS A 87 -11.85 -7.08 -6.23
C CYS A 87 -13.19 -6.36 -6.37
N THR A 88 -14.25 -7.11 -6.68
CA THR A 88 -15.58 -6.53 -6.89
C THR A 88 -16.13 -5.82 -5.66
N VAL A 89 -15.59 -6.11 -4.48
CA VAL A 89 -15.92 -5.44 -3.22
C VAL A 89 -15.25 -4.06 -3.12
N PHE A 90 -13.96 -3.97 -3.44
CA PHE A 90 -13.15 -2.77 -3.19
C PHE A 90 -12.98 -1.86 -4.41
N ALA A 91 -13.00 -2.41 -5.63
CA ALA A 91 -12.86 -1.64 -6.86
C ALA A 91 -13.90 -0.51 -7.00
N PRO A 92 -15.19 -0.70 -6.65
CA PRO A 92 -16.19 0.39 -6.72
C PRO A 92 -15.85 1.57 -5.80
N LEU A 93 -15.20 1.31 -4.66
CA LEU A 93 -14.83 2.36 -3.70
C LEU A 93 -13.78 3.31 -4.30
N TRP A 94 -12.84 2.80 -5.10
CA TRP A 94 -11.93 3.67 -5.86
C TRP A 94 -12.64 4.49 -6.94
N GLY A 95 -13.71 3.97 -7.53
CA GLY A 95 -14.58 4.75 -8.40
C GLY A 95 -15.19 5.97 -7.69
N LEU A 96 -15.70 5.77 -6.47
CA LEU A 96 -16.25 6.86 -5.64
C LEU A 96 -15.18 7.88 -5.25
N VAL A 97 -14.00 7.43 -4.82
CA VAL A 97 -12.88 8.32 -4.47
C VAL A 97 -12.43 9.14 -5.68
N ARG A 98 -12.30 8.52 -6.85
CA ARG A 98 -11.96 9.22 -8.10
C ARG A 98 -13.01 10.26 -8.46
N SER A 99 -14.29 9.92 -8.38
CA SER A 99 -15.38 10.86 -8.64
C SER A 99 -15.36 12.04 -7.66
N TRP A 100 -15.09 11.79 -6.38
CA TRP A 100 -15.00 12.83 -5.36
C TRP A 100 -13.84 13.81 -5.62
N VAL A 101 -12.67 13.30 -6.04
CA VAL A 101 -11.51 14.15 -6.35
C VAL A 101 -11.60 14.77 -7.76
N GLY A 102 -12.52 14.33 -8.61
CA GLY A 102 -12.62 14.77 -10.01
C GLY A 102 -11.57 14.14 -10.92
N MET A 103 -11.10 12.92 -10.59
CA MET A 103 -10.12 12.16 -11.38
C MET A 103 -10.79 11.27 -12.42
N SER A 104 -10.29 11.29 -13.66
CA SER A 104 -10.73 10.41 -14.75
C SER A 104 -9.67 9.37 -15.15
N SER A 105 -8.85 8.89 -14.21
CA SER A 105 -7.73 7.98 -14.50
C SER A 105 -8.17 6.55 -14.74
N VAL A 106 -7.45 5.85 -15.62
CA VAL A 106 -7.59 4.40 -15.89
C VAL A 106 -7.11 3.59 -14.68
N ASP A 107 -7.73 2.45 -14.42
CA ASP A 107 -7.32 1.55 -13.35
C ASP A 107 -5.88 1.05 -13.58
N SER A 108 -5.01 1.24 -12.60
CA SER A 108 -3.63 0.78 -12.64
C SER A 108 -3.53 -0.70 -12.32
N ALA A 109 -2.74 -1.45 -13.09
CA ALA A 109 -2.49 -2.87 -12.84
C ALA A 109 -1.62 -3.14 -11.60
N SER A 110 -0.90 -2.12 -11.10
CA SER A 110 -0.04 -2.25 -9.92
C SER A 110 -0.39 -1.21 -8.86
N LEU A 111 -0.24 -1.60 -7.59
CA LEU A 111 -0.46 -0.71 -6.44
C LEU A 111 0.49 0.49 -6.42
N GLN A 112 1.73 0.29 -6.88
CA GLN A 112 2.71 1.38 -6.93
C GLN A 112 2.35 2.40 -8.01
N ASP A 113 1.88 1.93 -9.17
CA ASP A 113 1.47 2.82 -10.25
C ASP A 113 0.16 3.51 -9.91
N HIS A 114 -0.76 2.82 -9.25
CA HIS A 114 -1.96 3.43 -8.69
C HIS A 114 -1.62 4.57 -7.74
N PHE A 115 -0.69 4.34 -6.79
CA PHE A 115 -0.21 5.38 -5.87
C PHE A 115 0.40 6.56 -6.63
N ARG A 116 1.29 6.30 -7.60
CA ARG A 116 1.93 7.36 -8.40
C ARG A 116 0.90 8.17 -9.18
N GLN A 117 0.01 7.52 -9.92
CA GLN A 117 -1.03 8.21 -10.69
C GLN A 117 -1.92 9.05 -9.78
N PHE A 118 -2.30 8.52 -8.61
CA PHE A 118 -3.14 9.21 -7.66
C PHE A 118 -2.49 10.50 -7.14
N ILE A 119 -1.23 10.44 -6.67
CA ILE A 119 -0.57 11.61 -6.08
C ILE A 119 -0.28 12.72 -7.09
N TYR A 120 -0.18 12.39 -8.38
CA TYR A 120 0.11 13.36 -9.46
C TYR A 120 -1.15 13.81 -10.21
N SER A 121 -2.32 13.27 -9.90
CA SER A 121 -3.58 13.54 -10.62
C SER A 121 -4.05 14.99 -10.55
N THR A 122 -3.77 15.70 -9.45
CA THR A 122 -4.18 17.10 -9.23
C THR A 122 -3.08 18.11 -9.59
N GLY A 123 -2.04 17.70 -10.31
CA GLY A 123 -0.95 18.57 -10.76
C GLY A 123 0.34 18.51 -9.93
N GLY A 124 1.30 19.40 -10.24
CA GLY A 124 2.69 19.32 -9.76
C GLY A 124 3.01 20.07 -8.45
N ALA A 125 2.07 20.83 -7.89
CA ALA A 125 2.31 21.59 -6.66
C ALA A 125 2.64 20.63 -5.49
N ARG A 126 3.62 21.00 -4.65
CA ARG A 126 4.05 20.14 -3.53
C ARG A 126 2.91 19.89 -2.55
N ALA A 127 2.18 20.95 -2.18
CA ALA A 127 1.05 20.84 -1.25
C ALA A 127 -0.07 19.93 -1.78
N SER A 128 -0.43 20.04 -3.07
CA SER A 128 -1.43 19.15 -3.68
C SER A 128 -0.98 17.69 -3.66
N ARG A 129 0.30 17.41 -3.98
CA ARG A 129 0.86 16.05 -3.89
C ARG A 129 0.80 15.51 -2.47
N SER A 130 1.14 16.35 -1.48
CA SER A 130 1.07 15.98 -0.06
C SER A 130 -0.35 15.66 0.39
N PHE A 131 -1.33 16.47 -0.02
CA PHE A 131 -2.73 16.23 0.26
C PHE A 131 -3.23 14.93 -0.39
N MET A 132 -2.90 14.70 -1.66
CA MET A 132 -3.28 13.48 -2.37
C MET A 132 -2.63 12.23 -1.79
N GLN A 133 -1.39 12.33 -1.28
CA GLN A 133 -0.77 11.25 -0.50
C GLN A 133 -1.58 10.89 0.74
N LEU A 134 -2.04 11.89 1.51
CA LEU A 134 -2.87 11.65 2.69
C LEU A 134 -4.20 10.98 2.33
N VAL A 135 -4.88 11.48 1.31
CA VAL A 135 -6.14 10.90 0.82
C VAL A 135 -5.94 9.43 0.46
N TRP A 136 -4.90 9.11 -0.30
CA TRP A 136 -4.60 7.73 -0.70
C TRP A 136 -4.32 6.82 0.51
N LEU A 137 -3.51 7.30 1.47
CA LEU A 137 -3.21 6.57 2.71
C LEU A 137 -4.46 6.32 3.55
N CYS A 138 -5.36 7.30 3.65
CA CYS A 138 -6.65 7.16 4.31
C CYS A 138 -7.52 6.11 3.63
N CYS A 139 -7.63 6.14 2.30
CA CYS A 139 -8.40 5.13 1.56
C CYS A 139 -7.88 3.73 1.83
N ILE A 140 -6.57 3.49 1.70
CA ILE A 140 -5.95 2.17 1.97
C ILE A 140 -6.12 1.72 3.41
N SER A 141 -6.29 2.63 4.37
CA SER A 141 -6.52 2.26 5.76
C SER A 141 -7.94 1.83 6.08
N VAL A 142 -8.90 2.20 5.23
CA VAL A 142 -10.33 1.91 5.39
C VAL A 142 -10.77 0.73 4.52
N LEU A 143 -10.16 0.59 3.34
CA LEU A 143 -10.29 -0.58 2.46
C LEU A 143 -9.59 -1.79 3.10
#